data_AF-A0A957LRB4-F1
#
_entry.id   AF-A0A957LRB4-F1
#
_cell.length_a   1.000
_cell.length_b   1.000
_cell.length_c   1.000
_cell.angle_alpha   90.00
_cell.angle_beta   90.00
_cell.angle_gamma   90.00
#
_symmetry.space_group_name_H-M   'P 1'
#
loop_
_entity.id
_entity.type
_entity.pdbx_description
1 polymer ?
#
loop_
_entity_poly.entity_id
_entity_poly.type
_entity_poly.pdbx_seq_one_letter_code
_entity_poly.pdbx_strand_id
1 'polypeptide(L)'
;MILHPSQRTPDALVRIVNLELAAHKIKATALYPVDGPQVLTVCVKTAFGGKIEHVEALRATLAEKTGSGTARIDLTRDGLLVQLPKARRDCRSVDRRELMARAKREGRPFTDTMAPLGLDVLNRVAWLDLADATTPHVAVFGITGSGKTTLLSWLAWWLTM
;
A
#
# COMPACT_ATOMS: atom_id res chain seq x y z
N MET A 1 22.18 6.32 -11.12
CA MET A 1 21.29 7.47 -11.36
C MET A 1 20.20 7.43 -10.30
N ILE A 2 20.26 8.33 -9.32
CA ILE A 2 19.26 8.43 -8.24
C ILE A 2 18.21 9.44 -8.71
N LEU A 3 16.91 9.11 -8.61
CA LEU A 3 15.87 10.10 -8.86
C LEU A 3 15.89 11.16 -7.77
N HIS A 4 15.99 12.41 -8.18
CA HIS A 4 15.67 13.52 -7.29
C HIS A 4 14.17 13.43 -6.90
N PRO A 5 13.76 13.76 -5.67
CA PRO A 5 12.36 13.63 -5.23
C PRO A 5 11.33 14.33 -6.14
N SER A 6 11.71 15.45 -6.77
CA SER A 6 10.87 16.19 -7.74
C SER A 6 10.73 15.50 -9.10
N GLN A 7 11.48 14.43 -9.36
CA GLN A 7 11.48 13.66 -10.61
C GLN A 7 10.82 12.28 -10.46
N ARG A 8 10.17 12.01 -9.33
CA ARG A 8 9.36 10.79 -9.12
C ARG A 8 8.01 10.88 -9.83
N THR A 9 8.04 11.11 -11.13
CA THR A 9 6.83 10.96 -11.93
C THR A 9 6.45 9.48 -12.02
N PRO A 10 5.16 9.16 -12.18
CA PRO A 10 4.71 7.80 -12.43
C PRO A 10 5.51 7.07 -13.51
N ASP A 11 5.78 7.73 -14.63
CA ASP A 11 6.53 7.14 -15.75
C ASP A 11 8.00 6.86 -15.41
N ALA A 12 8.65 7.77 -14.67
CA ALA A 12 10.02 7.56 -14.21
C ALA A 12 10.11 6.37 -13.26
N LEU A 13 9.11 6.18 -12.39
CA LEU A 13 9.03 5.04 -11.48
C LEU A 13 8.83 3.73 -12.24
N VAL A 14 7.88 3.66 -13.17
CA VAL A 14 7.67 2.47 -14.02
C VAL A 14 8.95 2.10 -14.74
N ARG A 15 9.63 3.08 -15.34
CA ARG A 15 10.89 2.87 -16.04
C ARG A 15 11.97 2.31 -15.14
N ILE A 16 12.18 2.88 -13.96
CA ILE A 16 13.19 2.38 -13.01
C ILE A 16 12.84 0.99 -12.51
N VAL A 17 11.58 0.73 -12.15
CA VAL A 17 11.16 -0.60 -11.70
C VAL A 17 11.39 -1.63 -12.81
N ASN A 18 11.04 -1.35 -14.06
CA ASN A 18 11.32 -2.25 -15.18
C ASN A 18 12.84 -2.48 -15.41
N LEU A 19 13.67 -1.43 -15.28
CA LEU A 19 15.12 -1.56 -15.38
C LEU A 19 15.69 -2.44 -14.26
N GLU A 20 15.21 -2.29 -13.03
CA GLU A 20 15.67 -3.12 -11.92
C GLU A 20 15.19 -4.57 -12.04
N LEU A 21 13.94 -4.79 -12.43
CA LEU A 21 13.42 -6.14 -12.70
C LEU A 21 14.29 -6.85 -13.75
N ALA A 22 14.65 -6.16 -14.83
CA ALA A 22 15.54 -6.71 -15.86
C ALA A 22 16.97 -6.98 -15.34
N ALA A 23 17.54 -6.06 -14.57
CA ALA A 23 18.88 -6.21 -13.98
C ALA A 23 18.98 -7.44 -13.04
N HIS A 24 17.90 -7.72 -12.31
CA HIS A 24 17.78 -8.89 -11.44
C HIS A 24 17.26 -10.15 -12.16
N LYS A 25 17.16 -10.11 -13.50
CA LYS A 25 16.70 -11.20 -14.36
C LYS A 25 15.28 -11.70 -14.03
N ILE A 26 14.42 -10.81 -13.52
CA ILE A 26 13.02 -11.08 -13.21
C ILE A 26 12.18 -10.78 -14.45
N LYS A 27 11.59 -11.82 -15.05
CA LYS A 27 10.66 -11.68 -16.20
C LYS A 27 9.32 -11.15 -15.70
N ALA A 28 9.15 -9.84 -15.75
CA ALA A 28 7.99 -9.16 -15.24
C ALA A 28 7.77 -7.82 -15.95
N THR A 29 6.56 -7.26 -15.79
CA THR A 29 6.23 -5.93 -16.31
C THR A 29 5.63 -5.09 -15.20
N ALA A 30 6.24 -3.93 -14.96
CA ALA A 30 5.71 -2.92 -14.05
C ALA A 30 4.57 -2.17 -14.73
N LEU A 31 3.44 -2.09 -14.04
CA LEU A 31 2.26 -1.32 -14.43
C LEU A 31 2.34 0.10 -13.87
N TYR A 32 1.45 0.95 -14.34
CA TYR A 32 1.33 2.32 -13.86
C TYR A 32 1.12 2.35 -12.33
N PRO A 33 1.85 3.21 -11.59
CA PRO A 33 1.78 3.24 -10.14
C PRO A 33 0.44 3.81 -9.67
N VAL A 34 -0.04 3.24 -8.58
CA VAL A 34 -1.11 3.82 -7.79
C VAL A 34 -0.49 4.87 -6.86
N ASP A 35 -0.96 6.11 -7.01
CA ASP A 35 -0.58 7.22 -6.15
C ASP A 35 -1.42 7.25 -4.86
N GLY A 36 -0.90 6.61 -3.81
CA GLY A 36 -1.55 6.50 -2.50
C GLY A 36 -1.21 7.66 -1.56
N PRO A 37 -1.93 7.84 -0.44
CA PRO A 37 -1.71 8.95 0.49
C PRO A 37 -0.34 8.93 1.18
N GLN A 38 0.21 7.73 1.43
CA GLN A 38 1.46 7.51 2.18
C GLN A 38 2.55 6.84 1.34
N VAL A 39 2.16 6.06 0.32
CA VAL A 39 3.04 5.22 -0.49
C VAL A 39 2.67 5.35 -1.96
N LEU A 40 3.66 5.22 -2.83
CA LEU A 40 3.49 4.95 -4.25
C LEU A 40 3.62 3.46 -4.48
N THR A 41 2.65 2.84 -5.14
CA THR A 41 2.63 1.39 -5.32
C THR A 41 2.67 1.04 -6.79
N VAL A 42 3.75 0.40 -7.22
CA VAL A 42 3.91 -0.14 -8.57
C VAL A 42 3.51 -1.62 -8.53
N CYS A 43 2.44 -1.95 -9.26
CA CYS A 43 2.04 -3.34 -9.46
C CYS A 43 2.93 -3.96 -10.53
N VAL A 44 3.48 -5.13 -10.26
CA VAL A 44 4.35 -5.85 -11.19
C VAL A 44 3.70 -7.18 -11.52
N LYS A 45 3.23 -7.33 -12.76
CA LYS A 45 2.65 -8.60 -13.24
C LYS A 45 3.77 -9.55 -13.63
N THR A 46 3.71 -10.77 -13.11
CA THR A 46 4.74 -11.79 -13.35
C THR A 46 4.21 -13.18 -13.01
N ALA A 47 4.71 -14.21 -13.70
CA ALA A 47 4.69 -15.57 -13.19
C ALA A 47 5.90 -15.69 -12.25
N PHE A 48 5.75 -15.28 -10.99
CA PHE A 48 6.90 -15.26 -10.08
C PHE A 48 7.28 -16.69 -9.67
N GLY A 49 8.33 -17.22 -10.29
CA GLY A 49 9.04 -18.44 -9.89
C GLY A 49 10.47 -18.17 -9.38
N GLY A 50 10.76 -16.91 -9.04
CA GLY A 50 12.09 -16.46 -8.60
C GLY A 50 12.38 -16.78 -7.13
N LYS A 51 13.66 -16.83 -6.76
CA LYS A 51 14.09 -17.07 -5.38
C LYS A 51 13.97 -15.80 -4.52
N ILE A 52 13.80 -15.96 -3.21
CA ILE A 52 13.62 -14.87 -2.23
C ILE A 52 14.80 -13.90 -2.23
N GLU A 53 16.02 -14.38 -2.47
CA GLU A 53 17.23 -13.55 -2.44
C GLU A 53 17.20 -12.44 -3.52
N HIS A 54 16.55 -12.69 -4.66
CA HIS A 54 16.39 -11.67 -5.70
C HIS A 54 15.44 -10.55 -5.27
N VAL A 55 14.47 -10.83 -4.40
CA VAL A 55 13.52 -9.83 -3.90
C VAL A 55 14.21 -8.87 -2.94
N GLU A 56 15.08 -9.36 -2.05
CA GLU A 56 15.83 -8.52 -1.12
C GLU A 56 16.84 -7.62 -1.84
N ALA A 57 17.57 -8.16 -2.82
CA ALA A 57 18.48 -7.37 -3.64
C ALA A 57 17.72 -6.29 -4.44
N LEU A 58 16.58 -6.65 -5.04
CA LEU A 58 15.70 -5.72 -5.72
C LEU A 58 15.19 -4.61 -4.79
N ARG A 59 14.80 -4.96 -3.56
CA ARG A 59 14.32 -4.01 -2.54
C ARG A 59 15.38 -2.95 -2.23
N ALA A 60 16.62 -3.36 -2.03
CA ALA A 60 17.74 -2.46 -1.75
C ALA A 60 18.02 -1.52 -2.95
N THR A 61 18.14 -2.06 -4.16
CA THR A 61 18.46 -1.22 -5.35
C THR A 61 17.33 -0.26 -5.70
N LEU A 62 16.07 -0.67 -5.51
CA LEU A 62 14.92 0.22 -5.69
C LEU A 62 14.94 1.38 -4.69
N ALA A 63 15.12 1.09 -3.39
CA ALA A 63 15.15 2.12 -2.36
C ALA A 63 16.22 3.20 -2.64
N GLU A 64 17.40 2.76 -3.08
CA GLU A 64 18.50 3.64 -3.48
C GLU A 64 18.15 4.46 -4.72
N LYS A 65 17.74 3.81 -5.82
CA LYS A 65 17.53 4.47 -7.11
C LYS A 65 16.31 5.39 -7.13
N THR A 66 15.29 5.09 -6.35
CA THR A 66 14.14 5.98 -6.19
C THR A 66 14.39 7.04 -5.12
N GLY A 67 15.40 6.87 -4.27
CA GLY A 67 15.70 7.73 -3.12
C GLY A 67 14.66 7.63 -2.00
N SER A 68 13.83 6.58 -1.98
CA SER A 68 12.70 6.45 -1.04
C SER A 68 13.14 6.13 0.40
N GLY A 69 14.44 5.91 0.63
CA GLY A 69 15.02 5.49 1.91
C GLY A 69 14.76 4.01 2.21
N THR A 70 13.55 3.52 1.89
CA THR A 70 13.20 2.11 1.91
C THR A 70 12.31 1.77 0.70
N ALA A 71 12.24 0.48 0.38
CA ALA A 71 11.20 -0.09 -0.47
C ALA A 71 10.62 -1.29 0.29
N ARG A 72 9.33 -1.58 0.07
CA ARG A 72 8.68 -2.82 0.51
C ARG A 72 8.21 -3.57 -0.73
N ILE A 73 8.35 -4.89 -0.72
CA ILE A 73 7.90 -5.73 -1.81
C ILE A 73 7.05 -6.83 -1.20
N ASP A 74 5.76 -6.82 -1.52
CA ASP A 74 4.83 -7.87 -1.11
C ASP A 74 4.54 -8.79 -2.30
N LEU A 75 4.58 -10.10 -2.06
CA LEU A 75 4.15 -11.09 -3.03
C LEU A 75 2.63 -11.28 -2.91
N THR A 76 1.96 -11.26 -4.05
CA THR A 76 0.52 -11.49 -4.18
C THR A 76 0.27 -12.62 -5.16
N ARG A 77 -0.99 -13.08 -5.26
CA ARG A 77 -1.39 -14.08 -6.27
C ARG A 77 -1.15 -13.58 -7.71
N ASP A 78 -1.21 -12.26 -7.93
CA ASP A 78 -1.15 -11.65 -9.26
C ASP A 78 0.24 -11.09 -9.62
N GLY A 79 1.23 -11.25 -8.74
CA GLY A 79 2.60 -10.76 -8.93
C GLY A 79 3.13 -10.02 -7.70
N LEU A 80 3.92 -8.96 -7.91
CA LEU A 80 4.56 -8.20 -6.83
C LEU A 80 3.91 -6.82 -6.66
N LEU A 81 3.84 -6.35 -5.41
CA LEU A 81 3.54 -4.97 -5.06
C LEU A 81 4.80 -4.29 -4.57
N VAL A 82 5.39 -3.43 -5.41
CA VAL A 82 6.54 -2.60 -5.04
C VAL A 82 6.01 -1.30 -4.44
N GLN A 83 6.21 -1.14 -3.14
CA GLN A 83 5.76 0.02 -2.37
C GLN A 83 6.93 0.91 -2.01
N LEU A 84 6.81 2.18 -2.38
CA LEU A 84 7.81 3.20 -2.17
C LEU A 84 7.21 4.28 -1.27
N PRO A 85 7.67 4.41 -0.01
CA PRO A 85 7.22 5.46 0.88
C PRO A 85 7.46 6.85 0.27
N LYS A 86 6.47 7.72 0.45
CA LYS A 86 6.58 9.13 0.09
C LYS A 86 7.44 9.88 1.10
N ALA A 87 8.02 10.99 0.68
CA ALA A 87 8.62 11.90 1.63
C ALA A 87 7.52 12.51 2.51
N ARG A 88 7.84 12.85 3.76
CA ARG A 88 6.85 13.34 4.75
C ARG A 88 6.02 14.53 4.25
N ARG A 89 6.59 15.41 3.42
CA ARG A 89 5.92 16.56 2.81
C ARG A 89 4.89 16.18 1.72
N ASP A 90 5.05 15.01 1.12
CA ASP A 90 4.18 14.50 0.05
C ASP A 90 3.14 13.51 0.62
N CYS A 91 3.30 13.11 1.88
CA CYS A 91 2.30 12.34 2.63
C CYS A 91 1.10 13.22 2.94
N ARG A 92 -0.10 12.66 2.78
CA ARG A 92 -1.36 13.33 3.17
C ARG A 92 -2.20 12.45 4.07
N SER A 93 -2.94 13.07 4.98
CA SER A 93 -3.97 12.36 5.74
C SER A 93 -5.13 11.96 4.84
N VAL A 94 -5.82 10.89 5.25
CA VAL A 94 -7.13 10.53 4.72
C VAL A 94 -8.13 10.90 5.80
N ASP A 95 -9.02 11.84 5.50
CA ASP A 95 -10.05 12.23 6.44
C ASP A 95 -11.30 11.32 6.33
N ARG A 96 -12.19 11.45 7.31
CA ARG A 96 -13.45 10.71 7.36
C ARG A 96 -14.28 10.88 6.10
N ARG A 97 -14.40 12.11 5.57
CA ARG A 97 -15.26 12.41 4.42
C ARG A 97 -14.72 11.71 3.18
N GLU A 98 -13.41 11.76 2.96
CA GLU A 98 -12.76 11.02 1.88
C GLU A 98 -12.98 9.52 2.02
N LEU A 99 -12.73 8.95 3.20
CA LEU A 99 -12.89 7.52 3.44
C LEU A 99 -14.33 7.05 3.20
N MET A 100 -15.31 7.79 3.70
CA MET A 100 -16.73 7.49 3.48
C MET A 100 -17.12 7.59 1.99
N ALA A 101 -16.63 8.60 1.28
CA ALA A 101 -16.90 8.75 -0.15
C ALA A 101 -16.30 7.60 -0.96
N ARG A 102 -15.12 7.11 -0.58
CA ARG A 102 -14.48 5.94 -1.19
C ARG A 102 -15.28 4.68 -0.91
N ALA A 103 -15.63 4.45 0.35
CA ALA A 103 -16.38 3.28 0.78
C ALA A 103 -17.74 3.18 0.07
N LYS A 104 -18.45 4.32 -0.07
CA LYS A 104 -19.69 4.40 -0.86
C LYS A 104 -19.50 4.03 -2.33
N ARG A 105 -18.38 4.46 -2.93
CA ARG A 105 -18.09 4.17 -4.35
C ARG A 105 -17.78 2.69 -4.59
N GLU A 106 -17.18 2.00 -3.63
CA GLU A 106 -16.93 0.56 -3.72
C GLU A 106 -18.20 -0.28 -3.63
N GLY A 107 -19.35 0.33 -3.28
CA GLY A 107 -20.66 -0.33 -3.34
C GLY A 107 -20.87 -1.44 -2.30
N ARG A 108 -19.99 -1.56 -1.31
CA ARG A 108 -20.19 -2.49 -0.20
C ARG A 108 -21.30 -1.95 0.72
N PRO A 109 -22.24 -2.81 1.17
CA PRO A 109 -23.25 -2.41 2.13
C PRO A 109 -22.59 -2.05 3.46
N PHE A 110 -23.03 -0.95 4.06
CA PHE A 110 -22.65 -0.61 5.42
C PHE A 110 -23.55 -1.42 6.36
N THR A 111 -22.94 -2.34 7.11
CA THR A 111 -23.61 -3.09 8.18
C THR A 111 -23.09 -2.60 9.53
N ASP A 112 -23.80 -2.97 10.59
CA ASP A 112 -23.44 -2.74 11.99
C ASP A 112 -22.18 -3.52 12.44
N THR A 113 -21.70 -4.46 11.63
CA THR A 113 -20.49 -5.25 11.89
C THR A 113 -19.29 -4.87 11.00
N MET A 114 -19.52 -4.07 9.95
CA MET A 114 -18.52 -3.75 8.94
C MET A 114 -18.02 -2.31 9.05
N ALA A 115 -16.74 -2.12 9.35
CA ALA A 115 -16.11 -0.81 9.45
C ALA A 115 -14.96 -0.63 8.43
N PRO A 116 -14.93 0.49 7.68
CA PRO A 116 -13.79 0.82 6.83
C PRO A 116 -12.65 1.38 7.68
N LEU A 117 -11.47 0.77 7.65
CA LEU A 117 -10.33 1.13 8.52
C LEU A 117 -9.45 2.25 7.95
N GLY A 118 -9.48 2.43 6.63
CA GLY A 118 -8.57 3.32 5.92
C GLY A 118 -8.39 2.88 4.47
N LEU A 119 -7.24 3.21 3.89
CA LEU A 119 -6.90 2.84 2.52
C LEU A 119 -5.71 1.86 2.51
N ASP A 120 -5.81 0.83 1.68
CA ASP A 120 -4.71 -0.08 1.40
C ASP A 120 -3.66 0.56 0.48
N VAL A 121 -2.59 -0.18 0.21
CA VAL A 121 -1.47 0.28 -0.65
C VAL A 121 -1.88 0.45 -2.11
N LEU A 122 -3.03 -0.07 -2.52
CA LEU A 122 -3.65 0.10 -3.84
C LEU A 122 -4.78 1.13 -3.82
N ASN A 123 -4.87 1.92 -2.75
CA ASN A 123 -5.82 3.02 -2.60
C ASN A 123 -7.29 2.56 -2.56
N ARG A 124 -7.53 1.27 -2.24
CA ARG A 124 -8.85 0.68 -1.97
C ARG A 124 -9.17 0.77 -0.49
N VAL A 125 -10.44 0.75 -0.13
CA VAL A 125 -10.84 0.75 1.29
C VAL A 125 -10.46 -0.58 1.92
N ALA A 126 -9.72 -0.51 3.02
CA ALA A 126 -9.47 -1.66 3.87
C ALA A 126 -10.67 -1.85 4.80
N TRP A 127 -11.29 -3.02 4.75
CA TRP A 127 -12.50 -3.32 5.52
C TRP A 127 -12.21 -4.28 6.67
N LEU A 128 -12.89 -4.05 7.79
CA LEU A 128 -13.04 -5.00 8.88
C LEU A 128 -14.51 -5.43 8.91
N ASP A 129 -14.77 -6.73 8.94
CA ASP A 129 -16.10 -7.30 9.17
C ASP A 129 -16.05 -8.24 10.38
N LEU A 130 -16.72 -7.84 11.47
CA LEU A 130 -16.80 -8.64 12.70
C LEU A 130 -17.82 -9.79 12.59
N ALA A 131 -18.65 -9.81 11.54
CA ALA A 131 -19.54 -10.93 11.24
C ALA A 131 -18.84 -12.04 10.43
N ASP A 132 -17.64 -11.79 9.89
CA ASP A 132 -16.86 -12.79 9.17
C ASP A 132 -16.45 -13.91 10.14
N ALA A 133 -16.94 -15.12 9.90
CA ALA A 133 -16.64 -16.30 10.71
C ALA A 133 -15.14 -16.63 10.78
N THR A 134 -14.34 -16.16 9.82
CA THR A 134 -12.88 -16.33 9.81
C THR A 134 -12.12 -15.24 10.57
N THR A 135 -12.75 -14.08 10.81
CA THR A 135 -12.17 -12.94 11.55
C THR A 135 -13.19 -12.27 12.49
N PRO A 136 -13.79 -13.00 13.45
CA PRO A 136 -14.83 -12.44 14.33
C PRO A 136 -14.29 -11.51 15.42
N HIS A 137 -12.96 -11.48 15.62
CA HIS A 137 -12.31 -10.74 16.69
C HIS A 137 -11.08 -10.00 16.17
N VAL A 138 -10.80 -8.83 16.77
CA VAL A 138 -9.65 -8.00 16.42
C VAL A 138 -8.85 -7.65 17.66
N ALA A 139 -7.53 -7.79 17.54
CA ALA A 139 -6.59 -7.31 18.53
C ALA A 139 -5.79 -6.12 17.94
N VAL A 140 -5.69 -5.02 18.70
CA VAL A 140 -5.00 -3.80 18.26
C VAL A 140 -3.76 -3.57 19.14
N PHE A 141 -2.57 -3.65 18.52
CA PHE A 141 -1.28 -3.46 19.19
C PHE A 141 -0.49 -2.31 18.56
N GLY A 142 0.51 -1.80 19.29
CA GLY A 142 1.43 -0.78 18.78
C GLY A 142 1.92 0.20 19.85
N ILE A 143 2.92 1.00 19.50
CA ILE A 143 3.59 1.94 20.42
C ILE A 143 2.83 3.26 20.58
N THR A 144 3.15 4.03 21.62
CA THR A 144 2.58 5.38 21.81
C THR A 144 2.79 6.25 20.58
N GLY A 145 1.76 7.02 20.19
CA GLY A 145 1.80 7.87 18.99
C GLY A 145 1.54 7.14 17.65
N SER A 146 1.32 5.82 17.65
CA SER A 146 1.06 5.07 16.40
C SER A 146 -0.36 5.18 15.85
N GLY A 147 -1.27 5.89 16.53
CA GLY A 147 -2.66 6.09 16.08
C GLY A 147 -3.69 5.06 16.58
N LYS A 148 -3.34 4.15 17.49
CA LYS A 148 -4.29 3.13 18.01
C LYS A 148 -5.56 3.72 18.62
N THR A 149 -5.42 4.75 19.46
CA THR A 149 -6.58 5.41 20.08
C THR A 149 -7.48 6.03 19.02
N THR A 150 -6.91 6.67 18.00
CA THR A 150 -7.66 7.19 16.85
C THR A 150 -8.42 6.10 16.12
N LEU A 151 -7.78 4.95 15.87
CA LEU A 151 -8.44 3.78 15.24
C LEU A 151 -9.60 3.25 16.10
N LEU A 152 -9.39 3.08 17.41
CA LEU A 152 -10.44 2.58 18.30
C LEU A 152 -11.61 3.57 18.44
N SER A 153 -11.33 4.87 18.52
CA SER A 153 -12.38 5.90 18.51
C SER A 153 -13.16 5.90 17.20
N TRP A 154 -12.49 5.68 16.07
CA TRP A 154 -13.13 5.52 14.77
C TRP A 154 -14.05 4.30 14.72
N LEU A 155 -13.58 3.14 15.17
CA LEU A 155 -14.37 1.91 15.22
C LEU A 155 -15.58 2.03 16.15
N ALA A 156 -15.38 2.59 17.35
CA ALA A 156 -16.46 2.81 18.29
C ALA A 156 -17.53 3.75 17.72
N TRP A 157 -17.12 4.85 17.09
CA TRP A 157 -18.06 5.76 16.41
C TRP A 157 -18.81 5.05 15.28
N TRP A 158 -18.10 4.28 14.45
CA TRP A 158 -18.69 3.62 13.29
C TRP A 158 -19.71 2.54 13.66
N LEU A 159 -19.37 1.64 14.58
CA LEU A 159 -20.20 0.49 14.96
C LEU A 159 -21.36 0.85 15.90
N THR A 160 -21.49 2.13 16.27
CA THR A 160 -22.59 2.64 17.11
C THR A 160 -23.51 3.61 16.37
N MET A 161 -23.21 3.91 15.09
CA MET A 161 -24.10 4.66 14.19
C MET A 161 -25.12 3.74 13.52
#